data_AF-A0A3D4JSZ2-F1
#
_entry.id   AF-A0A3D4JSZ2-F1
#
_cell.length_a   1.000
_cell.length_b   1.000
_cell.length_c   1.000
_cell.angle_alpha   90.00
_cell.angle_beta   90.00
_cell.angle_gamma   90.00
#
_symmetry.space_group_name_H-M   'P 1'
#
loop_
_entity.id
_entity.type
_entity.pdbx_description
1 polymer ?
#
loop_
_entity_poly.entity_id
_entity_poly.type
_entity_poly.pdbx_seq_one_letter_code
_entity_poly.pdbx_strand_id
1 'polypeptide(L)'
;MSQNKRIFVEKRGIFDVESPKIFDEVKAVIPSIQKVKVYNVYDIFGLNDGEFEKVVNSTFVDPVTDILIEENPAQGIYFALEFLPGQYDQRADSAQQCIALLTGNEKSKVRSGKLIEFEGISESDLVKIKDLLINKVESQEKDLSTLNIPAEETPSKVIVHEGFINFDDAQLEEFFNNHGFALGLDDLKFIQEYFKSEQRNPTETELKVLDTYWSDHCRHTTFETELSNIEFEGQFKHTLETIFNDYIEKRKFLGRELKPISLMDLATVCGRYFHKTGNLENLVVSDEINACTIQIEAEYDGKKEPWYLLFKNETHNHPTEIEPFGGASTCLGGAIRDPLSGRSFVFQAMRLT
;
A
#
# COMPACT_ATOMS: atom_id res chain seq x y z
N MET A 1 -17.68 22.08 29.01
CA MET A 1 -17.99 20.65 28.74
C MET A 1 -17.55 20.36 27.32
N SER A 2 -17.01 19.18 27.03
CA SER A 2 -16.67 18.82 25.65
C SER A 2 -17.95 18.70 24.83
N GLN A 3 -17.99 19.31 23.65
CA GLN A 3 -19.10 19.20 22.72
C GLN A 3 -18.63 18.52 21.44
N ASN A 4 -19.50 17.70 20.86
CA ASN A 4 -19.29 17.17 19.53
C ASN A 4 -19.74 18.23 18.53
N LYS A 5 -18.90 18.55 17.55
CA LYS A 5 -19.23 19.54 16.51
C LYS A 5 -19.02 18.94 15.13
N ARG A 6 -19.91 19.27 14.21
CA ARG A 6 -19.69 19.09 12.78
C ARG A 6 -19.47 20.45 12.16
N ILE A 7 -18.45 20.57 11.34
CA ILE A 7 -18.20 21.76 10.53
C ILE A 7 -18.00 21.38 9.08
N PHE A 8 -18.29 22.33 8.20
CA PHE A 8 -18.09 22.24 6.78
C PHE A 8 -17.11 23.34 6.35
N VAL A 9 -16.22 23.01 5.42
CA VAL A 9 -15.21 23.93 4.92
C VAL A 9 -15.31 24.02 3.41
N GLU A 10 -15.69 25.20 2.94
CA GLU A 10 -15.76 25.54 1.53
C GLU A 10 -14.45 26.22 1.07
N LYS A 11 -13.92 25.79 -0.07
CA LYS A 11 -12.84 26.51 -0.77
C LYS A 11 -13.37 27.73 -1.53
N ARG A 12 -12.70 28.87 -1.40
CA ARG A 12 -13.05 30.14 -2.06
C ARG A 12 -12.64 30.14 -3.53
N GLY A 13 -13.58 30.39 -4.43
CA GLY A 13 -13.32 30.78 -5.82
C GLY A 13 -12.23 29.93 -6.49
N ILE A 14 -11.11 30.56 -6.85
CA ILE A 14 -10.00 29.92 -7.57
C ILE A 14 -9.27 28.82 -6.78
N PHE A 15 -9.42 28.78 -5.46
CA PHE A 15 -8.83 27.73 -4.62
C PHE A 15 -9.66 26.44 -4.64
N ASP A 16 -10.89 26.50 -5.17
CA ASP A 16 -11.75 25.35 -5.36
C ASP A 16 -11.35 24.59 -6.65
N VAL A 17 -10.34 23.76 -6.52
CA VAL A 17 -9.84 22.89 -7.60
C VAL A 17 -10.53 21.53 -7.64
N GLU A 18 -11.29 21.20 -6.60
CA GLU A 18 -11.90 19.88 -6.46
C GLU A 18 -13.28 19.83 -7.09
N SER A 19 -14.12 20.84 -6.88
CA SER A 19 -15.46 20.88 -7.49
C SER A 19 -15.43 20.77 -9.01
N PRO A 20 -14.51 21.45 -9.74
CA PRO A 20 -14.38 21.26 -11.19
C PRO A 20 -13.94 19.85 -11.61
N LYS A 21 -13.05 19.20 -10.84
CA LYS A 21 -12.61 17.83 -11.16
C LYS A 21 -13.76 16.83 -11.03
N ILE A 22 -14.48 16.88 -9.92
CA ILE A 22 -15.66 16.03 -9.71
C ILE A 22 -16.74 16.35 -10.74
N PHE A 23 -16.90 17.61 -11.12
CA PHE A 23 -17.80 17.98 -12.23
C PHE A 23 -17.41 17.28 -13.53
N ASP A 24 -16.14 17.32 -13.94
CA ASP A 24 -15.67 16.70 -15.18
C ASP A 24 -15.85 15.16 -15.15
N GLU A 25 -15.54 14.53 -14.03
CA GLU A 25 -15.75 13.08 -13.82
C GLU A 25 -17.23 12.69 -13.93
N VAL A 26 -18.10 13.43 -13.22
CA VAL A 26 -19.55 13.17 -13.25
C VAL A 26 -20.14 13.47 -14.62
N LYS A 27 -19.67 14.51 -15.30
CA LYS A 27 -20.17 14.91 -16.63
C LYS A 27 -19.93 13.86 -17.70
N ALA A 28 -18.89 13.04 -17.55
CA ALA A 28 -18.64 11.90 -18.44
C ALA A 28 -19.77 10.85 -18.40
N VAL A 29 -20.48 10.74 -17.26
CA VAL A 29 -21.55 9.75 -17.06
C VAL A 29 -22.94 10.40 -17.11
N ILE A 30 -23.06 11.64 -16.62
CA ILE A 30 -24.30 12.42 -16.52
C ILE A 30 -24.11 13.76 -17.26
N PRO A 31 -24.34 13.81 -18.59
CA PRO A 31 -24.07 15.02 -19.38
C PRO A 31 -24.92 16.24 -19.02
N SER A 32 -26.06 16.05 -18.34
CA SER A 32 -26.98 17.11 -17.92
C SER A 32 -26.48 17.92 -16.72
N ILE A 33 -25.45 17.45 -16.01
CA ILE A 33 -24.87 18.15 -14.85
C ILE A 33 -24.50 19.59 -15.21
N GLN A 34 -24.94 20.53 -14.39
CA GLN A 34 -24.73 21.96 -14.57
C GLN A 34 -23.67 22.49 -13.62
N LYS A 35 -23.67 22.00 -12.37
CA LYS A 35 -22.73 22.43 -11.33
C LYS A 35 -22.49 21.33 -10.31
N VAL A 36 -21.27 21.29 -9.80
CA VAL A 36 -20.89 20.52 -8.62
C VAL A 36 -20.28 21.48 -7.61
N LYS A 37 -20.54 21.27 -6.33
CA LYS A 37 -19.83 21.94 -5.23
C LYS A 37 -19.42 20.91 -4.18
N VAL A 38 -18.15 20.94 -3.80
CA VAL A 38 -17.56 20.05 -2.79
C VAL A 38 -17.23 20.85 -1.53
N TYR A 39 -17.58 20.28 -0.38
CA TYR A 39 -17.26 20.80 0.95
C TYR A 39 -16.52 19.73 1.74
N ASN A 40 -15.46 20.11 2.46
CA ASN A 40 -14.86 19.19 3.43
C ASN A 40 -15.75 19.14 4.68
N VAL A 41 -15.99 17.95 5.21
CA VAL A 41 -16.75 17.73 6.45
C VAL A 41 -15.78 17.31 7.53
N TYR A 42 -15.88 17.90 8.71
CA TYR A 42 -15.16 17.45 9.90
C TYR A 42 -16.12 17.20 11.04
N ASP A 43 -16.09 15.98 11.56
CA ASP A 43 -16.71 15.62 12.82
C ASP A 43 -15.66 15.64 13.91
N ILE A 44 -15.85 16.50 14.90
CA ILE A 44 -14.86 16.81 15.92
C ILE A 44 -15.45 16.41 17.28
N PHE A 45 -14.71 15.60 18.02
CA PHE A 45 -15.12 15.04 19.29
C PHE A 45 -14.11 15.38 20.38
N GLY A 46 -14.60 15.63 21.60
CA GLY A 46 -13.75 15.79 22.77
C GLY A 46 -13.08 17.16 22.93
N LEU A 47 -13.52 18.18 22.18
CA LEU A 47 -13.09 19.57 22.36
C LEU A 47 -14.12 20.39 23.14
N ASN A 48 -13.65 21.26 24.02
CA ASN A 48 -14.48 22.33 24.58
C ASN A 48 -14.48 23.57 23.68
N ASP A 49 -15.40 24.52 23.91
CA ASP A 49 -15.55 25.69 23.05
C ASP A 49 -14.27 26.55 22.93
N GLY A 50 -13.55 26.75 24.04
CA GLY A 50 -12.30 27.52 24.02
C GLY A 50 -11.17 26.81 23.28
N GLU A 51 -11.10 25.48 23.35
CA GLU A 51 -10.18 24.69 22.53
C GLU A 51 -10.54 24.75 21.05
N PHE A 52 -11.84 24.64 20.73
CA PHE A 52 -12.33 24.72 19.36
C PHE A 52 -12.02 26.07 18.71
N GLU A 53 -12.30 27.18 19.39
CA GLU A 53 -11.95 28.53 18.94
C GLU A 53 -10.45 28.69 18.67
N LYS A 54 -9.61 28.03 19.46
CA LYS A 54 -8.15 28.08 19.30
C LYS A 54 -7.67 27.37 18.05
N VAL A 55 -8.33 26.27 17.64
CA VAL A 55 -7.85 25.40 16.54
C VAL A 55 -8.56 25.63 15.21
N VAL A 56 -9.78 26.18 15.21
CA VAL A 56 -10.63 26.25 14.00
C VAL A 56 -9.93 26.92 12.80
N ASN A 57 -9.29 28.07 13.03
CA ASN A 57 -8.63 28.87 11.98
C ASN A 57 -7.14 28.53 11.76
N SER A 58 -6.60 27.55 12.49
CA SER A 58 -5.22 27.09 12.36
C SER A 58 -5.12 25.65 11.86
N THR A 59 -6.19 24.87 12.01
CA THR A 59 -6.20 23.43 11.75
C THR A 59 -7.20 23.05 10.68
N PHE A 60 -8.41 23.61 10.72
CA PHE A 60 -9.50 23.19 9.83
C PHE A 60 -9.74 24.15 8.67
N VAL A 61 -9.54 25.44 8.91
CA VAL A 61 -9.89 26.53 8.00
C VAL A 61 -8.66 27.41 7.81
N ASP A 62 -8.21 27.56 6.57
CA ASP A 62 -7.30 28.65 6.21
C ASP A 62 -8.14 29.91 5.91
N PRO A 63 -8.03 31.00 6.68
CA PRO A 63 -8.90 32.16 6.52
C PRO A 63 -8.75 32.87 5.15
N VAL A 64 -7.63 32.65 4.44
CA VAL A 64 -7.40 33.21 3.11
C VAL A 64 -8.08 32.39 2.02
N THR A 65 -8.07 31.06 2.16
CA THR A 65 -8.54 30.15 1.10
C THR A 65 -9.90 29.51 1.37
N ASP A 66 -10.35 29.54 2.62
CA ASP A 66 -11.50 28.78 3.10
C ASP A 66 -12.60 29.65 3.71
N ILE A 67 -13.80 29.08 3.76
CA ILE A 67 -14.98 29.59 4.46
C ILE A 67 -15.45 28.51 5.42
N LEU A 68 -15.56 28.86 6.69
CA LEU A 68 -16.15 28.02 7.74
C LEU A 68 -17.67 28.08 7.65
N ILE A 69 -18.32 26.92 7.73
CA ILE A 69 -19.78 26.80 7.78
C ILE A 69 -20.13 25.79 8.89
N GLU A 70 -21.01 26.18 9.82
CA GLU A 70 -21.36 25.35 10.98
C GLU A 70 -22.60 24.47 10.76
N GLU A 71 -23.41 24.80 9.76
CA GLU A 71 -24.59 24.03 9.35
C GLU A 71 -24.38 23.42 7.96
N ASN A 72 -25.19 22.41 7.61
CA ASN A 72 -25.11 21.78 6.29
C ASN A 72 -25.36 22.82 5.19
N PRO A 73 -24.37 23.13 4.33
CA PRO A 73 -24.50 24.16 3.31
C PRO A 73 -25.37 23.73 2.12
N ALA A 74 -25.58 22.43 1.92
CA ALA A 74 -26.27 21.92 0.74
C ALA A 74 -27.77 22.23 0.77
N GLN A 75 -28.28 22.78 -0.32
CA GLN A 75 -29.69 23.14 -0.53
C GLN A 75 -30.34 22.30 -1.64
N GLY A 76 -29.54 21.72 -2.53
CA GLY A 76 -29.99 20.87 -3.65
C GLY A 76 -29.89 19.37 -3.39
N ILE A 77 -29.66 18.60 -4.46
CA ILE A 77 -29.40 17.16 -4.37
C ILE A 77 -27.93 16.97 -3.96
N TYR A 78 -27.69 16.20 -2.92
CA TYR A 78 -26.35 15.97 -2.39
C TYR A 78 -26.19 14.57 -1.81
N PHE A 79 -24.95 14.17 -1.59
CA PHE A 79 -24.61 13.11 -0.64
C PHE A 79 -23.28 13.44 0.02
N ALA A 80 -23.00 12.79 1.15
CA ALA A 80 -21.71 12.87 1.79
C ALA A 80 -21.00 11.52 1.78
N LEU A 81 -19.68 11.53 1.78
CA LEU A 81 -18.85 10.34 1.87
C LEU A 81 -17.77 10.51 2.93
N GLU A 82 -17.37 9.40 3.53
CA GLU A 82 -16.31 9.33 4.53
C GLU A 82 -15.51 8.04 4.35
N PHE A 83 -14.32 7.97 4.94
CA PHE A 83 -13.56 6.73 5.00
C PHE A 83 -14.29 5.67 5.83
N LEU A 84 -14.14 4.40 5.42
CA LEU A 84 -14.61 3.25 6.19
C LEU A 84 -13.98 3.26 7.60
N PRO A 85 -14.70 2.81 8.64
CA PRO A 85 -14.09 2.60 9.96
C PRO A 85 -12.84 1.72 9.86
N GLY A 86 -11.75 2.15 10.50
CA GLY A 86 -10.46 1.46 10.46
C GLY A 86 -9.56 1.83 9.27
N GLN A 87 -10.08 2.51 8.25
CA GLN A 87 -9.22 3.07 7.20
C GLN A 87 -8.46 4.30 7.70
N TYR A 88 -7.23 4.46 7.22
CA TYR A 88 -6.37 5.56 7.62
C TYR A 88 -6.82 6.88 6.96
N ASP A 89 -7.44 7.75 7.76
CA ASP A 89 -7.80 9.10 7.35
C ASP A 89 -6.65 10.08 7.67
N GLN A 90 -5.78 10.33 6.69
CA GLN A 90 -4.64 11.25 6.83
C GLN A 90 -5.07 12.67 7.23
N ARG A 91 -6.23 13.14 6.76
CA ARG A 91 -6.72 14.49 7.02
C ARG A 91 -7.19 14.60 8.47
N ALA A 92 -7.91 13.60 8.97
CA ALA A 92 -8.30 13.53 10.38
C ALA A 92 -7.09 13.38 11.31
N ASP A 93 -6.13 12.51 10.96
CA ASP A 93 -4.91 12.32 11.76
C ASP A 93 -4.11 13.62 11.89
N SER A 94 -3.87 14.31 10.77
CA SER A 94 -3.18 15.60 10.74
C SER A 94 -3.91 16.65 11.60
N ALA A 95 -5.25 16.69 11.55
CA ALA A 95 -6.04 17.60 12.36
C ALA A 95 -5.92 17.29 13.86
N GLN A 96 -5.93 16.00 14.23
CA GLN A 96 -5.73 15.57 15.63
C GLN A 96 -4.33 15.93 16.15
N GLN A 97 -3.28 15.76 15.34
CA GLN A 97 -1.93 16.18 15.71
C GLN A 97 -1.86 17.69 15.97
N CYS A 98 -2.44 18.50 15.07
CA CYS A 98 -2.52 19.95 15.24
C CYS A 98 -3.30 20.34 16.51
N ILE A 99 -4.42 19.68 16.80
CA ILE A 99 -5.18 19.89 18.05
C ILE A 99 -4.29 19.61 19.25
N ALA A 100 -3.62 18.46 19.29
CA ALA A 100 -2.75 18.08 20.40
C ALA A 100 -1.64 19.12 20.63
N LEU A 101 -0.99 19.58 19.56
CA LEU A 101 0.06 20.60 19.63
C LEU A 101 -0.45 21.96 20.13
N LEU A 102 -1.64 22.38 19.69
CA LEU A 102 -2.18 23.70 20.01
C LEU A 102 -2.90 23.75 21.36
N THR A 103 -3.48 22.64 21.81
CA THR A 103 -4.36 22.60 23.00
C THR A 103 -3.81 21.74 24.14
N GLY A 104 -2.90 20.81 23.86
CA GLY A 104 -2.49 19.76 24.79
C GLY A 104 -3.51 18.62 24.91
N ASN A 105 -4.60 18.63 24.13
CA ASN A 105 -5.65 17.62 24.17
C ASN A 105 -5.36 16.47 23.18
N GLU A 106 -4.75 15.41 23.69
CA GLU A 106 -4.45 14.18 22.92
C GLU A 106 -5.66 13.23 22.80
N LYS A 107 -6.77 13.52 23.47
CA LYS A 107 -7.96 12.66 23.50
C LYS A 107 -9.00 13.05 22.46
N SER A 108 -8.83 14.19 21.80
CA SER A 108 -9.71 14.61 20.72
C SER A 108 -9.70 13.59 19.57
N LYS A 109 -10.84 13.43 18.92
CA LYS A 109 -10.97 12.61 17.72
C LYS A 109 -11.56 13.45 16.61
N VAL A 110 -11.08 13.23 15.40
CA VAL A 110 -11.60 13.85 14.20
C VAL A 110 -11.97 12.74 13.22
N ARG A 111 -13.07 12.92 12.50
CA ARG A 111 -13.34 12.18 11.28
C ARG A 111 -13.52 13.18 10.16
N SER A 112 -12.94 12.90 8.99
CA SER A 112 -13.15 13.75 7.82
C SER A 112 -13.99 13.06 6.76
N GLY A 113 -14.61 13.87 5.92
CA GLY A 113 -15.39 13.42 4.79
C GLY A 113 -15.58 14.54 3.79
N LYS A 114 -16.39 14.27 2.77
CA LYS A 114 -16.78 15.26 1.76
C LYS A 114 -18.28 15.27 1.61
N LEU A 115 -18.86 16.47 1.54
CA LEU A 115 -20.23 16.70 1.11
C LEU A 115 -20.17 17.20 -0.32
N ILE A 116 -20.91 16.56 -1.21
CA ILE A 116 -20.93 16.93 -2.63
C ILE A 116 -22.38 17.26 -3.01
N GLU A 117 -22.57 18.50 -3.45
CA GLU A 117 -23.84 19.04 -3.92
C GLU A 117 -23.84 19.16 -5.44
N PHE A 118 -24.97 18.86 -6.06
CA PHE A 118 -25.15 18.78 -7.50
C PHE A 118 -26.33 19.63 -7.97
N GLU A 119 -26.18 20.25 -9.14
CA GLU A 119 -27.23 20.98 -9.85
C GLU A 119 -27.38 20.45 -11.28
N GLY A 120 -28.62 20.31 -11.76
CA GLY A 120 -28.90 19.79 -13.10
C GLY A 120 -28.93 18.25 -13.20
N ILE A 121 -29.12 17.57 -12.07
CA ILE A 121 -29.33 16.12 -12.01
C ILE A 121 -30.70 15.77 -11.41
N SER A 122 -31.14 14.53 -11.62
CA SER A 122 -32.29 13.95 -10.94
C SER A 122 -31.86 13.05 -9.77
N GLU A 123 -32.79 12.74 -8.87
CA GLU A 123 -32.56 11.78 -7.77
C GLU A 123 -32.16 10.38 -8.30
N SER A 124 -32.63 9.99 -9.48
CA SER A 124 -32.23 8.72 -10.10
C SER A 124 -30.78 8.72 -10.60
N ASP A 125 -30.21 9.88 -10.93
CA ASP A 125 -28.81 9.99 -11.34
C ASP A 125 -27.87 9.83 -10.14
N LEU A 126 -28.33 10.19 -8.94
CA LEU A 126 -27.55 10.13 -7.71
C LEU A 126 -27.00 8.71 -7.44
N VAL A 127 -27.76 7.66 -7.79
CA VAL A 127 -27.32 6.27 -7.65
C VAL A 127 -26.08 5.99 -8.50
N LYS A 128 -26.04 6.47 -9.75
CA LYS A 128 -24.90 6.29 -10.66
C LYS A 128 -23.71 7.12 -10.20
N ILE A 129 -23.95 8.33 -9.71
CA ILE A 129 -22.91 9.22 -9.19
C ILE A 129 -22.28 8.62 -7.94
N LYS A 130 -23.07 8.04 -7.03
CA LYS A 130 -22.56 7.33 -5.85
C LYS A 130 -21.70 6.13 -6.23
N ASP A 131 -22.13 5.33 -7.20
CA ASP A 131 -21.34 4.18 -7.66
C ASP A 131 -20.02 4.59 -8.33
N LEU A 132 -19.99 5.77 -8.97
CA LEU A 132 -18.77 6.36 -9.53
C LEU A 132 -17.82 6.91 -8.47
N LEU A 133 -18.34 7.67 -7.50
CA LEU A 133 -17.53 8.46 -6.57
C LEU A 133 -17.21 7.77 -5.24
N ILE A 134 -17.96 6.74 -4.85
CA ILE A 134 -17.70 5.98 -3.62
C ILE A 134 -16.85 4.76 -3.96
N ASN A 135 -15.56 4.82 -3.66
CA ASN A 135 -14.70 3.65 -3.65
C ASN A 135 -15.09 2.75 -2.47
N LYS A 136 -15.76 1.63 -2.75
CA LYS A 136 -16.27 0.68 -1.73
C LYS A 136 -15.18 0.00 -0.90
N VAL A 137 -13.92 0.05 -1.34
CA VAL A 137 -12.77 -0.52 -0.61
C VAL A 137 -12.25 0.47 0.47
N GLU A 138 -12.45 1.76 0.26
CA GLU A 138 -11.86 2.82 1.10
C GLU A 138 -12.89 3.68 1.82
N SER A 139 -14.05 3.87 1.22
CA SER A 139 -15.03 4.88 1.59
C SER A 139 -16.46 4.35 1.57
N GLN A 140 -17.32 5.05 2.28
CA GLN A 140 -18.75 4.78 2.38
C GLN A 140 -19.54 6.09 2.32
N GLU A 141 -20.85 5.97 2.10
CA GLU A 141 -21.76 7.10 2.28
C GLU A 141 -21.81 7.50 3.76
N LYS A 142 -21.71 8.81 4.02
CA LYS A 142 -21.78 9.39 5.35
C LYS A 142 -23.21 9.82 5.67
N ASP A 143 -23.77 9.29 6.76
CA ASP A 143 -25.04 9.76 7.31
C ASP A 143 -24.86 11.06 8.10
N LEU A 144 -25.25 12.19 7.49
CA LEU A 144 -25.16 13.51 8.11
C LEU A 144 -26.18 13.73 9.26
N SER A 145 -27.12 12.82 9.49
CA SER A 145 -28.02 12.89 10.66
C SER A 145 -27.36 12.38 11.94
N THR A 146 -26.24 11.65 11.82
CA THR A 146 -25.49 11.09 12.95
C THR A 146 -24.22 11.87 13.22
N LEU A 147 -23.87 12.00 14.50
CA LEU A 147 -22.60 12.59 14.95
C LEU A 147 -22.03 11.76 16.10
N ASN A 148 -21.45 10.62 15.75
CA ASN A 148 -20.85 9.67 16.67
C ASN A 148 -19.53 9.13 16.13
N ILE A 149 -18.72 8.59 17.04
CA ILE A 149 -17.54 7.80 16.69
C ILE A 149 -18.04 6.37 16.46
N PRO A 150 -17.74 5.73 15.32
CA PRO A 150 -18.05 4.32 15.10
C PRO A 150 -17.49 3.46 16.24
N ALA A 151 -18.22 2.42 16.63
CA ALA A 151 -17.73 1.50 17.65
C ALA A 151 -16.47 0.80 17.12
N GLU A 152 -15.37 0.88 17.86
CA GLU A 152 -14.19 0.07 17.61
C GLU A 152 -14.48 -1.36 18.10
N GLU A 153 -14.24 -2.35 17.25
CA GLU A 153 -14.32 -3.75 17.69
C GLU A 153 -13.20 -4.03 18.69
N THR A 154 -13.54 -4.64 19.83
CA THR A 154 -12.53 -5.10 20.77
C THR A 154 -11.79 -6.28 20.16
N PRO A 155 -10.43 -6.26 20.13
CA PRO A 155 -9.65 -7.37 19.58
C PRO A 155 -10.06 -8.71 20.21
N SER A 156 -10.38 -9.69 19.37
CA SER A 156 -10.64 -11.05 19.82
C SER A 156 -9.37 -11.69 20.37
N LYS A 157 -9.53 -12.70 21.23
CA LYS A 157 -8.39 -13.53 21.64
C LYS A 157 -7.81 -14.26 20.44
N VAL A 158 -6.49 -14.38 20.39
CA VAL A 158 -5.79 -15.17 19.37
C VAL A 158 -6.25 -16.63 19.46
N ILE A 159 -6.66 -17.18 18.32
CA ILE A 159 -7.15 -18.55 18.22
C ILE A 159 -5.97 -19.51 18.33
N VAL A 160 -6.15 -20.59 19.09
CA VAL A 160 -5.25 -21.75 19.11
C VAL A 160 -5.95 -22.87 18.35
N HIS A 161 -5.28 -23.49 17.37
CA HIS A 161 -5.86 -24.57 16.58
C HIS A 161 -5.76 -25.89 17.33
N GLU A 162 -6.67 -26.08 18.28
CA GLU A 162 -6.67 -27.27 19.12
C GLU A 162 -6.81 -28.55 18.31
N GLY A 163 -5.94 -29.52 18.58
CA GLY A 163 -5.89 -30.80 17.90
C GLY A 163 -5.06 -30.82 16.62
N PHE A 164 -4.52 -29.68 16.16
CA PHE A 164 -3.69 -29.58 14.95
C PHE A 164 -2.55 -30.61 14.91
N ILE A 165 -1.83 -30.77 16.02
CA ILE A 165 -0.71 -31.74 16.09
C ILE A 165 -1.16 -33.21 16.02
N ASN A 166 -2.47 -33.49 16.12
CA ASN A 166 -3.04 -34.83 16.08
C ASN A 166 -3.86 -35.09 14.81
N PHE A 167 -3.97 -34.12 13.90
CA PHE A 167 -4.68 -34.34 12.64
C PHE A 167 -4.03 -35.46 11.83
N ASP A 168 -4.86 -36.36 11.32
CA ASP A 168 -4.44 -37.27 10.26
C ASP A 168 -4.33 -36.54 8.91
N ASP A 169 -3.87 -37.23 7.86
CA ASP A 169 -3.68 -36.64 6.54
C ASP A 169 -4.97 -36.01 5.97
N ALA A 170 -6.13 -36.63 6.21
CA ALA A 170 -7.41 -36.15 5.69
C ALA A 170 -7.88 -34.90 6.45
N GLN A 171 -7.74 -34.89 7.77
CA GLN A 171 -8.05 -33.73 8.61
C GLN A 171 -7.13 -32.55 8.31
N LEU A 172 -5.85 -32.81 8.02
CA LEU A 172 -4.89 -31.76 7.66
C LEU A 172 -5.19 -31.17 6.28
N GLU A 173 -5.60 -31.99 5.31
CA GLU A 173 -6.03 -31.53 3.99
C GLU A 173 -7.33 -30.71 4.07
N GLU A 174 -8.30 -31.15 4.88
CA GLU A 174 -9.51 -30.35 5.14
C GLU A 174 -9.16 -29.01 5.80
N PHE A 175 -8.29 -29.02 6.80
CA PHE A 175 -7.80 -27.80 7.45
C PHE A 175 -7.13 -26.87 6.44
N PHE A 176 -6.26 -27.39 5.58
CA PHE A 176 -5.58 -26.64 4.53
C PHE A 176 -6.57 -25.92 3.60
N ASN A 177 -7.56 -26.67 3.07
CA ASN A 177 -8.55 -26.13 2.14
C ASN A 177 -9.46 -25.08 2.78
N ASN A 178 -9.80 -25.25 4.07
CA ASN A 178 -10.68 -24.32 4.79
C ASN A 178 -9.99 -22.99 5.16
N HIS A 179 -8.66 -22.97 5.30
CA HIS A 179 -7.93 -21.77 5.74
C HIS A 179 -7.36 -20.94 4.58
N GLY A 180 -7.38 -21.46 3.35
CA GLY A 180 -6.95 -20.75 2.15
C GLY A 180 -5.48 -20.33 2.19
N PHE A 181 -4.60 -21.21 2.65
CA PHE A 181 -3.16 -20.94 2.73
C PHE A 181 -2.53 -20.74 1.34
N ALA A 182 -1.54 -19.86 1.29
CA ALA A 182 -0.65 -19.65 0.15
C ALA A 182 0.54 -20.64 0.12
N LEU A 183 0.94 -21.19 1.27
CA LEU A 183 1.92 -22.29 1.34
C LEU A 183 1.36 -23.61 0.80
N GLY A 184 2.21 -24.60 0.53
CA GLY A 184 1.77 -25.92 0.04
C GLY A 184 1.30 -26.87 1.16
N LEU A 185 0.56 -27.92 0.80
CA LEU A 185 0.15 -28.94 1.78
C LEU A 185 1.35 -29.64 2.44
N ASP A 186 2.43 -29.87 1.69
CA ASP A 186 3.67 -30.46 2.23
C ASP A 186 4.36 -29.52 3.23
N ASP A 187 4.30 -28.21 3.01
CA ASP A 187 4.77 -27.22 3.98
C ASP A 187 3.92 -27.28 5.27
N LEU A 188 2.59 -27.41 5.15
CA LEU A 188 1.72 -27.55 6.30
C LEU A 188 2.00 -28.84 7.09
N LYS A 189 2.30 -29.95 6.41
CA LYS A 189 2.74 -31.21 7.04
C LYS A 189 4.05 -31.01 7.81
N PHE A 190 5.01 -30.33 7.21
CA PHE A 190 6.27 -30.00 7.88
C PHE A 190 6.04 -29.15 9.14
N ILE A 191 5.15 -28.16 9.05
CA ILE A 191 4.74 -27.32 10.18
C ILE A 191 4.09 -28.16 11.28
N GLN A 192 3.21 -29.11 10.91
CA GLN A 192 2.60 -30.04 11.87
C GLN A 192 3.64 -30.85 12.63
N GLU A 193 4.64 -31.41 11.95
CA GLU A 193 5.73 -32.15 12.58
C GLU A 193 6.56 -31.27 13.53
N TYR A 194 6.82 -30.02 13.14
CA TYR A 194 7.48 -29.06 14.04
C TYR A 194 6.67 -28.84 15.33
N PHE A 195 5.38 -28.55 15.23
CA PHE A 195 4.53 -28.33 16.41
C PHE A 195 4.30 -29.60 17.25
N LYS A 196 4.32 -30.79 16.64
CA LYS A 196 4.39 -32.07 17.37
C LYS A 196 5.65 -32.15 18.22
N SER A 197 6.81 -31.76 17.67
CA SER A 197 8.08 -31.77 18.40
C SER A 197 8.11 -30.77 19.56
N GLU A 198 7.43 -29.63 19.41
CA GLU A 198 7.24 -28.60 20.43
C GLU A 198 6.16 -28.95 21.46
N GLN A 199 5.44 -30.07 21.27
CA GLN A 199 4.37 -30.56 22.16
C GLN A 199 3.26 -29.52 22.41
N ARG A 200 2.94 -28.70 21.42
CA ARG A 200 1.89 -27.68 21.51
C ARG A 200 1.19 -27.44 20.18
N ASN A 201 -0.06 -27.00 20.23
CA ASN A 201 -0.77 -26.54 19.04
C ASN A 201 -0.30 -25.13 18.64
N PRO A 202 -0.32 -24.80 17.34
CA PRO A 202 -0.01 -23.47 16.86
C PRO A 202 -1.15 -22.49 17.15
N THR A 203 -0.78 -21.24 17.31
CA THR A 203 -1.72 -20.12 17.20
C THR A 203 -2.00 -19.77 15.75
N GLU A 204 -3.15 -19.17 15.49
CA GLU A 204 -3.50 -18.61 14.17
C GLU A 204 -2.41 -17.65 13.67
N THR A 205 -1.88 -16.81 14.57
CA THR A 205 -0.81 -15.86 14.24
C THR A 205 0.45 -16.56 13.74
N GLU A 206 0.87 -17.64 14.39
CA GLU A 206 2.05 -18.41 13.95
C GLU A 206 1.83 -19.02 12.56
N LEU A 207 0.65 -19.60 12.30
CA LEU A 207 0.33 -20.14 10.99
C LEU A 207 0.29 -19.05 9.91
N LYS A 208 -0.33 -17.89 10.19
CA LYS A 208 -0.41 -16.79 9.22
C LYS A 208 0.95 -16.15 8.91
N VAL A 209 1.85 -16.08 9.90
CA VAL A 209 3.23 -15.66 9.68
C VAL A 209 3.91 -16.64 8.72
N LEU A 210 3.88 -17.94 9.02
CA LEU A 210 4.50 -18.96 8.17
C LEU A 210 3.90 -18.95 6.75
N ASP A 211 2.58 -18.89 6.64
CA ASP A 211 1.86 -18.80 5.37
C ASP A 211 2.32 -17.61 4.50
N THR A 212 2.45 -16.43 5.12
CA THR A 212 2.91 -15.22 4.42
C THR A 212 4.34 -15.40 3.92
N TYR A 213 5.27 -15.80 4.79
CA TYR A 213 6.70 -15.88 4.45
C TYR A 213 7.04 -17.07 3.53
N TRP A 214 6.23 -18.12 3.54
CA TRP A 214 6.44 -19.31 2.71
C TRP A 214 5.60 -19.30 1.42
N SER A 215 4.83 -18.24 1.19
CA SER A 215 4.20 -17.97 -0.09
C SER A 215 5.23 -17.83 -1.21
N ASP A 216 4.81 -18.11 -2.46
CA ASP A 216 5.67 -17.96 -3.64
C ASP A 216 6.19 -16.51 -3.81
N HIS A 217 5.38 -15.52 -3.43
CA HIS A 217 5.77 -14.11 -3.50
C HIS A 217 7.00 -13.79 -2.64
N CYS A 218 7.10 -14.39 -1.44
CA CYS A 218 8.20 -14.16 -0.51
C CYS A 218 9.38 -15.13 -0.71
N ARG A 219 9.10 -16.40 -1.02
CA ARG A 219 10.12 -17.45 -1.13
C ARG A 219 10.67 -17.59 -2.55
N HIS A 220 10.00 -17.03 -3.55
CA HIS A 220 10.34 -17.15 -4.97
C HIS A 220 10.46 -18.62 -5.44
N THR A 221 9.61 -19.49 -4.91
CA THR A 221 9.64 -20.94 -5.17
C THR A 221 9.58 -21.26 -6.67
N THR A 222 8.75 -20.55 -7.42
CA THR A 222 8.66 -20.65 -8.89
C THR A 222 10.00 -20.32 -9.56
N PHE A 223 10.69 -19.27 -9.11
CA PHE A 223 11.98 -18.89 -9.68
C PHE A 223 13.11 -19.83 -9.29
N GLU A 224 13.00 -20.51 -8.16
CA GLU A 224 13.96 -21.50 -7.64
C GLU A 224 13.66 -22.93 -8.10
N THR A 225 12.54 -23.18 -8.79
CA THR A 225 12.18 -24.50 -9.30
C THR A 225 13.22 -25.01 -10.31
N GLU A 226 13.64 -26.27 -10.16
CA GLU A 226 14.60 -26.90 -11.06
C GLU A 226 14.00 -27.13 -12.45
N LEU A 227 14.72 -26.65 -13.46
CA LEU A 227 14.41 -26.84 -14.87
C LEU A 227 15.25 -28.02 -15.41
N SER A 228 14.63 -29.19 -15.57
CA SER A 228 15.31 -30.41 -16.01
C SER A 228 15.36 -30.56 -17.53
N ASN A 229 14.30 -30.13 -18.24
CA ASN A 229 14.14 -30.32 -19.69
C ASN A 229 13.94 -28.95 -20.36
N ILE A 230 15.01 -28.41 -20.94
CA ILE A 230 15.01 -27.10 -21.60
C ILE A 230 15.19 -27.32 -23.11
N GLU A 231 14.19 -26.95 -23.88
CA GLU A 231 14.18 -27.04 -25.34
C GLU A 231 13.82 -25.68 -25.95
N PHE A 232 14.43 -25.35 -27.08
CA PHE A 232 14.19 -24.10 -27.79
C PHE A 232 13.59 -24.38 -29.18
N GLU A 233 12.53 -23.64 -29.51
CA GLU A 233 11.79 -23.79 -30.77
C GLU A 233 11.58 -22.43 -31.47
N GLY A 234 11.11 -22.48 -32.71
CA GLY A 234 10.76 -21.29 -33.50
C GLY A 234 11.94 -20.55 -34.13
N GLN A 235 11.66 -19.35 -34.65
CA GLN A 235 12.58 -18.57 -35.49
C GLN A 235 13.89 -18.16 -34.77
N PHE A 236 13.89 -18.12 -33.43
CA PHE A 236 15.05 -17.72 -32.62
C PHE A 236 15.78 -18.89 -31.98
N LYS A 237 15.44 -20.15 -32.33
CA LYS A 237 16.02 -21.36 -31.74
C LYS A 237 17.54 -21.29 -31.60
N HIS A 238 18.24 -21.08 -32.71
CA HIS A 238 19.71 -21.06 -32.72
C HIS A 238 20.31 -19.97 -31.82
N THR A 239 19.68 -18.78 -31.79
CA THR A 239 20.11 -17.67 -30.94
C THR A 239 19.93 -18.01 -29.46
N LEU A 240 18.77 -18.58 -29.08
CA LEU A 240 18.49 -18.96 -27.70
C LEU A 240 19.38 -20.10 -27.23
N GLU A 241 19.63 -21.12 -28.07
CA GLU A 241 20.59 -22.19 -27.79
C GLU A 241 22.00 -21.63 -27.56
N THR A 242 22.42 -20.65 -28.36
CA THR A 242 23.73 -20.01 -28.20
C THR A 242 23.83 -19.25 -26.88
N ILE A 243 22.81 -18.46 -26.53
CA ILE A 243 22.75 -17.73 -25.25
C ILE A 243 22.74 -18.71 -24.06
N PHE A 244 21.98 -19.80 -24.18
CA PHE A 244 21.89 -20.80 -23.13
C PHE A 244 23.21 -21.57 -22.94
N ASN A 245 23.90 -21.93 -24.03
CA ASN A 245 25.22 -22.55 -23.96
C ASN A 245 26.26 -21.62 -23.32
N ASP A 246 26.23 -20.33 -23.66
CA ASP A 246 27.06 -19.32 -23.00
C ASP A 246 26.78 -19.21 -21.49
N TYR A 247 25.51 -19.30 -21.09
CA TYR A 247 25.12 -19.41 -19.68
C TYR A 247 25.70 -20.68 -19.03
N ILE A 248 25.59 -21.86 -19.66
CA ILE A 248 26.15 -23.12 -19.12
C ILE A 248 27.67 -23.03 -18.92
N GLU A 249 28.40 -22.47 -19.90
CA GLU A 249 29.85 -22.28 -19.77
C GLU A 249 30.20 -21.32 -18.61
N LYS A 250 29.43 -20.25 -18.43
CA LYS A 250 29.59 -19.35 -17.27
C LYS A 250 29.32 -20.06 -15.95
N ARG A 251 28.29 -20.90 -15.86
CA ARG A 251 28.02 -21.71 -14.64
C ARG A 251 29.20 -22.61 -14.31
N LYS A 252 29.76 -23.28 -15.33
CA LYS A 252 30.94 -24.15 -15.19
C LYS A 252 32.16 -23.37 -14.70
N PHE A 253 32.44 -22.22 -15.30
CA PHE A 253 33.50 -21.31 -14.82
C PHE A 253 33.31 -20.85 -13.37
N LEU A 254 32.05 -20.66 -12.95
CA LEU A 254 31.68 -20.31 -11.59
C LEU A 254 31.65 -21.50 -10.61
N GLY A 255 31.81 -22.74 -11.08
CA GLY A 255 31.73 -23.95 -10.26
C GLY A 255 30.32 -24.26 -9.75
N ARG A 256 29.28 -23.92 -10.53
CA ARG A 256 27.85 -24.07 -10.16
C ARG A 256 27.17 -25.29 -10.77
N GLU A 257 27.93 -26.24 -11.30
CA GLU A 257 27.39 -27.42 -11.99
C GLU A 257 26.51 -28.30 -11.09
N LEU A 258 26.79 -28.33 -9.78
CA LEU A 258 26.00 -29.09 -8.80
C LEU A 258 24.72 -28.38 -8.34
N LYS A 259 24.53 -27.11 -8.70
CA LYS A 259 23.29 -26.38 -8.39
C LYS A 259 22.26 -26.64 -9.49
N PRO A 260 20.96 -26.70 -9.17
CA PRO A 260 19.92 -26.82 -10.19
C PRO A 260 19.94 -25.62 -11.13
N ILE A 261 19.52 -25.82 -12.37
CA ILE A 261 19.22 -24.72 -13.29
C ILE A 261 17.82 -24.22 -12.91
N SER A 262 17.71 -22.93 -12.56
CA SER A 262 16.45 -22.27 -12.21
C SER A 262 16.37 -20.90 -12.87
N LEU A 263 15.20 -20.27 -12.86
CA LEU A 263 15.06 -18.89 -13.36
C LEU A 263 15.90 -17.91 -12.53
N MET A 264 16.03 -18.15 -11.22
CA MET A 264 16.90 -17.37 -10.33
C MET A 264 18.39 -17.53 -10.70
N ASP A 265 18.81 -18.75 -11.03
CA ASP A 265 20.20 -18.99 -11.47
C ASP A 265 20.47 -18.30 -12.81
N LEU A 266 19.54 -18.42 -13.78
CA LEU A 266 19.61 -17.74 -15.06
C LEU A 266 19.72 -16.21 -14.91
N ALA A 267 18.92 -15.62 -14.00
CA ALA A 267 18.93 -14.18 -13.76
C ALA A 267 20.23 -13.67 -13.10
N THR A 268 20.90 -14.49 -12.28
CA THR A 268 22.01 -14.02 -11.44
C THR A 268 23.41 -14.45 -11.92
N VAL A 269 23.53 -15.46 -12.79
CA VAL A 269 24.82 -16.00 -13.23
C VAL A 269 25.69 -14.96 -13.94
N CYS A 270 25.13 -14.11 -14.79
CA CYS A 270 25.88 -13.08 -15.49
C CYS A 270 26.51 -12.06 -14.54
N GLY A 271 25.78 -11.59 -13.53
CA GLY A 271 26.30 -10.67 -12.51
C GLY A 271 27.46 -11.28 -11.73
N ARG A 272 27.33 -12.56 -11.34
CA ARG A 272 28.39 -13.32 -10.65
C ARG A 272 29.62 -13.51 -11.54
N TYR A 273 29.43 -13.80 -12.82
CA TYR A 273 30.51 -13.93 -13.79
C TYR A 273 31.29 -12.63 -13.92
N PHE A 274 30.61 -11.50 -14.18
CA PHE A 274 31.27 -10.21 -14.35
C PHE A 274 32.06 -9.80 -13.11
N HIS A 275 31.51 -10.01 -11.92
CA HIS A 275 32.21 -9.77 -10.67
C HIS A 275 33.49 -10.61 -10.55
N LYS A 276 33.42 -11.92 -10.81
CA LYS A 276 34.60 -12.81 -10.74
C LYS A 276 35.68 -12.48 -11.80
N THR A 277 35.28 -11.92 -12.94
CA THR A 277 36.20 -11.53 -14.02
C THR A 277 36.76 -10.11 -13.90
N GLY A 278 36.44 -9.36 -12.83
CA GLY A 278 36.88 -7.97 -12.67
C GLY A 278 36.17 -6.97 -13.59
N ASN A 279 35.05 -7.36 -14.21
CA ASN A 279 34.23 -6.47 -15.04
C ASN A 279 33.12 -5.76 -14.24
N LEU A 280 33.05 -6.01 -12.93
CA LEU A 280 32.09 -5.41 -11.99
C LEU A 280 32.75 -5.25 -10.60
N GLU A 281 33.88 -4.55 -10.56
CA GLU A 281 34.68 -4.31 -9.34
C GLU A 281 34.01 -3.30 -8.40
N ASN A 282 33.13 -2.46 -8.93
CA ASN A 282 32.42 -1.44 -8.17
C ASN A 282 31.10 -1.94 -7.56
N LEU A 283 30.80 -3.24 -7.62
CA LEU A 283 29.66 -3.82 -6.90
C LEU A 283 29.91 -3.75 -5.39
N VAL A 284 28.94 -3.22 -4.65
CA VAL A 284 28.97 -3.23 -3.20
C VAL A 284 28.28 -4.49 -2.70
N VAL A 285 28.96 -5.24 -1.84
CA VAL A 285 28.44 -6.48 -1.21
C VAL A 285 28.38 -6.25 0.30
N SER A 286 27.20 -6.44 0.88
CA SER A 286 26.91 -6.24 2.30
C SER A 286 25.70 -7.10 2.68
N ASP A 287 25.59 -7.39 3.98
CA ASP A 287 24.45 -8.11 4.56
C ASP A 287 23.18 -7.23 4.65
N GLU A 288 23.31 -5.90 4.51
CA GLU A 288 22.23 -4.90 4.62
C GLU A 288 21.80 -4.34 3.25
N ILE A 289 21.64 -5.17 2.21
CA ILE A 289 21.32 -4.71 0.84
C ILE A 289 19.89 -5.11 0.43
N ASN A 290 18.98 -4.12 0.38
CA ASN A 290 17.62 -4.27 -0.18
C ASN A 290 17.46 -3.76 -1.62
N ALA A 291 18.49 -3.11 -2.16
CA ALA A 291 18.54 -2.59 -3.52
C ALA A 291 19.93 -2.78 -4.12
N CYS A 292 20.04 -3.03 -5.42
CA CYS A 292 21.35 -3.26 -6.02
C CYS A 292 22.20 -2.00 -5.90
N THR A 293 23.44 -2.15 -5.42
CA THR A 293 24.29 -1.03 -5.02
C THR A 293 25.64 -1.10 -5.74
N ILE A 294 26.02 -0.02 -6.42
CA ILE A 294 27.34 0.14 -7.03
C ILE A 294 28.01 1.42 -6.53
N GLN A 295 29.33 1.40 -6.43
CA GLN A 295 30.12 2.60 -6.19
C GLN A 295 30.37 3.32 -7.52
N ILE A 296 30.18 4.63 -7.52
CA ILE A 296 30.45 5.51 -8.65
C ILE A 296 31.29 6.70 -8.17
N GLU A 297 31.97 7.36 -9.10
CA GLU A 297 32.52 8.69 -8.86
C GLU A 297 31.46 9.71 -9.28
N ALA A 298 31.02 10.58 -8.36
CA ALA A 298 30.10 11.67 -8.64
C ALA A 298 30.74 13.02 -8.30
N GLU A 299 30.36 14.06 -9.05
CA GLU A 299 30.77 15.42 -8.76
C GLU A 299 29.73 16.09 -7.85
N TYR A 300 30.16 16.54 -6.68
CA TYR A 300 29.36 17.28 -5.71
C TYR A 300 30.15 18.47 -5.22
N ASP A 301 29.55 19.67 -5.27
CA ASP A 301 30.19 20.94 -4.91
C ASP A 301 31.57 21.16 -5.60
N GLY A 302 31.64 20.83 -6.90
CA GLY A 302 32.85 20.97 -7.72
C GLY A 302 33.98 19.99 -7.39
N LYS A 303 33.73 18.96 -6.58
CA LYS A 303 34.69 17.92 -6.22
C LYS A 303 34.18 16.55 -6.63
N LYS A 304 35.09 15.73 -7.15
CA LYS A 304 34.83 14.31 -7.41
C LYS A 304 35.02 13.51 -6.13
N GLU A 305 34.00 12.76 -5.76
CA GLU A 305 34.01 11.90 -4.57
C GLU A 305 33.29 10.56 -4.85
N PRO A 306 33.60 9.51 -4.08
CA PRO A 306 32.92 8.22 -4.21
C PRO A 306 31.50 8.28 -3.63
N TRP A 307 30.52 7.85 -4.42
CA TRP A 307 29.12 7.75 -4.03
C TRP A 307 28.59 6.34 -4.25
N TYR A 308 27.55 5.96 -3.52
CA TYR A 308 26.79 4.75 -3.81
C TYR A 308 25.56 5.10 -4.63
N LEU A 309 25.42 4.45 -5.79
CA LEU A 309 24.24 4.47 -6.62
C LEU A 309 23.43 3.21 -6.37
N LEU A 310 22.19 3.39 -5.93
CA LEU A 310 21.25 2.31 -5.66
C LEU A 310 20.18 2.26 -6.75
N PHE A 311 19.86 1.06 -7.22
CA PHE A 311 18.74 0.84 -8.14
C PHE A 311 17.87 -0.32 -7.68
N LYS A 312 16.56 -0.10 -7.76
CA LYS A 312 15.53 -1.08 -7.42
C LYS A 312 14.35 -0.92 -8.37
N ASN A 313 13.84 -2.06 -8.82
CA ASN A 313 12.59 -2.15 -9.55
C ASN A 313 11.69 -3.11 -8.78
N GLU A 314 10.42 -2.74 -8.65
CA GLU A 314 9.38 -3.54 -8.04
C GLU A 314 8.11 -3.41 -8.90
N THR A 315 7.19 -4.35 -8.74
CA THR A 315 5.88 -4.33 -9.41
C THR A 315 4.80 -4.58 -8.37
N HIS A 316 3.62 -3.98 -8.54
CA HIS A 316 2.50 -4.17 -7.61
C HIS A 316 1.19 -4.50 -8.34
N ASN A 317 1.26 -5.53 -9.19
CA ASN A 317 0.24 -5.79 -10.21
C ASN A 317 -1.14 -6.13 -9.61
N HIS A 318 -1.20 -7.10 -8.70
CA HIS A 318 -2.49 -7.58 -8.17
C HIS A 318 -3.24 -6.50 -7.35
N PRO A 319 -2.59 -5.74 -6.44
CA PRO A 319 -3.30 -4.65 -5.77
C PRO A 319 -3.70 -3.51 -6.71
N THR A 320 -2.89 -3.20 -7.73
CA THR A 320 -3.23 -2.19 -8.74
C THR A 320 -4.40 -2.62 -9.62
N GLU A 321 -4.57 -3.92 -9.87
CA GLU A 321 -5.74 -4.47 -10.56
C GLU A 321 -7.04 -4.25 -9.76
N ILE A 322 -6.97 -4.40 -8.43
CA ILE A 322 -8.11 -4.21 -7.54
C ILE A 322 -8.42 -2.72 -7.34
N GLU A 323 -7.40 -1.94 -7.01
CA GLU A 323 -7.51 -0.50 -6.76
C GLU A 323 -6.25 0.21 -7.31
N PRO A 324 -6.35 0.85 -8.49
CA PRO A 324 -5.18 1.36 -9.20
C PRO A 324 -4.38 2.43 -8.46
N PHE A 325 -5.03 3.34 -7.74
CA PHE A 325 -4.34 4.51 -7.18
C PHE A 325 -3.50 4.14 -5.96
N GLY A 326 -4.10 3.47 -4.99
CA GLY A 326 -3.47 2.91 -3.80
C GLY A 326 -2.46 1.83 -4.15
N GLY A 327 -2.75 0.94 -5.10
CA GLY A 327 -1.78 -0.04 -5.61
C GLY A 327 -0.52 0.61 -6.21
N ALA A 328 -0.68 1.62 -7.05
CA ALA A 328 0.46 2.34 -7.62
C ALA A 328 1.22 3.19 -6.57
N SER A 329 0.49 3.85 -5.67
CA SER A 329 1.07 4.68 -4.61
C SER A 329 1.93 3.86 -3.64
N THR A 330 1.42 2.70 -3.22
CA THR A 330 2.15 1.77 -2.34
C THR A 330 3.33 1.12 -3.06
N CYS A 331 3.24 0.86 -4.37
CA CYS A 331 4.37 0.42 -5.20
C CYS A 331 5.50 1.44 -5.21
N LEU A 332 5.17 2.72 -5.44
CA LEU A 332 6.16 3.80 -5.39
C LEU A 332 6.77 3.93 -4.00
N GLY A 333 5.93 3.82 -2.95
CA GLY A 333 6.39 3.82 -1.57
C GLY A 333 7.36 2.67 -1.25
N GLY A 334 7.08 1.45 -1.72
CA GLY A 334 7.97 0.28 -1.59
C GLY A 334 9.32 0.51 -2.27
N ALA A 335 9.28 0.87 -3.55
CA ALA A 335 10.47 1.15 -4.34
C ALA A 335 11.34 2.30 -3.78
N ILE A 336 10.75 3.27 -3.08
CA ILE A 336 11.49 4.33 -2.36
C ILE A 336 12.09 3.80 -1.04
N ARG A 337 11.34 3.02 -0.27
CA ARG A 337 11.79 2.51 1.04
C ARG A 337 12.95 1.52 0.92
N ASP A 338 12.99 0.73 -0.15
CA ASP A 338 14.04 -0.25 -0.38
C ASP A 338 15.45 0.37 -0.41
N PRO A 339 15.74 1.41 -1.22
CA PRO A 339 17.01 2.14 -1.14
C PRO A 339 17.21 2.84 0.22
N LEU A 340 16.16 3.45 0.81
CA LEU A 340 16.28 4.17 2.08
C LEU A 340 16.73 3.26 3.23
N SER A 341 16.31 1.99 3.21
CA SER A 341 16.74 1.00 4.21
C SER A 341 18.25 0.75 4.20
N GLY A 342 18.92 0.97 3.06
CA GLY A 342 20.38 0.99 2.92
C GLY A 342 21.04 2.29 3.39
N ARG A 343 20.32 3.13 4.15
CA ARG A 343 20.78 4.45 4.64
C ARG A 343 21.18 5.42 3.53
N SER A 344 20.55 5.25 2.36
CA SER A 344 20.75 6.14 1.21
C SER A 344 19.70 7.26 1.19
N PHE A 345 19.84 8.20 0.25
CA PHE A 345 18.85 9.23 -0.04
C PHE A 345 18.31 9.04 -1.44
N VAL A 346 16.98 9.07 -1.61
CA VAL A 346 16.32 9.01 -2.92
C VAL A 346 16.12 10.44 -3.44
N PHE A 347 17.02 10.90 -4.31
CA PHE A 347 16.98 12.27 -4.86
C PHE A 347 15.75 12.53 -5.74
N GLN A 348 15.17 11.50 -6.38
CA GLN A 348 14.10 11.68 -7.38
C GLN A 348 12.68 11.78 -6.79
N ALA A 349 12.52 11.86 -5.46
CA ALA A 349 11.24 12.10 -4.81
C ALA A 349 11.03 13.56 -4.36
N MET A 350 12.09 14.38 -4.31
CA MET A 350 11.94 15.80 -4.03
C MET A 350 12.01 16.57 -5.35
N ARG A 351 10.87 17.11 -5.78
CA ARG A 351 10.85 18.23 -6.74
C ARG A 351 11.51 19.44 -6.06
N LEU A 352 12.84 19.44 -5.96
CA LEU A 352 13.60 20.66 -5.73
C LEU A 352 13.57 21.42 -7.05
N THR A 353 12.65 22.38 -7.13
CA THR A 353 12.62 23.42 -8.16
C THR A 353 13.76 24.40 -7.97
#